data_AF-A0A522FCQ3-F1
#
_entry.id   AF-A0A522FCQ3-F1
#
_cell.length_a   1.000
_cell.length_b   1.000
_cell.length_c   1.000
_cell.angle_alpha   90.00
_cell.angle_beta   90.00
_cell.angle_gamma   90.00
#
_symmetry.space_group_name_H-M   'P 1'
#
loop_
_entity.id
_entity.type
_entity.pdbx_description
1 polymer ?
#
loop_
_entity_poly.entity_id
_entity_poly.type
_entity_poly.pdbx_seq_one_letter_code
_entity_poly.pdbx_strand_id
1 'polypeptide(L)'
;MNGLQLRLGLAFIAALGLSILPLPEMISSFRPSWVLLLILYIEYFLPGNFKLTTLLLVGLMLDVLLSTVIGEHSFALLTVTWIASTRSRRFQFFSMMQQIVLIGFFCLLYQLIICFIDGMLGF
;
A
#
# COMPACT_ATOMS: atom_id res chain seq x y z
N MET A 1 16.27 -5.82 -20.19
CA MET A 1 15.58 -5.44 -18.94
C MET A 1 14.44 -4.51 -19.31
N ASN A 2 13.20 -4.97 -19.15
CA ASN A 2 12.01 -4.35 -19.75
C ASN A 2 11.75 -2.97 -19.13
N GLY A 3 11.54 -1.93 -19.95
CA GLY A 3 11.32 -0.56 -19.49
C GLY A 3 10.16 -0.39 -18.49
N LEU A 4 9.25 -1.36 -18.41
CA LEU A 4 8.19 -1.44 -17.41
C LEU A 4 8.73 -1.55 -15.97
N GLN A 5 9.73 -2.41 -15.74
CA GLN A 5 10.31 -2.62 -14.41
C GLN A 5 10.99 -1.35 -13.88
N LEU A 6 11.63 -0.59 -14.78
CA LEU A 6 12.26 0.68 -14.44
C LEU A 6 11.22 1.75 -14.06
N ARG A 7 10.10 1.83 -14.80
CA ARG A 7 8.98 2.73 -14.46
C ARG A 7 8.37 2.39 -13.11
N LEU A 8 8.19 1.10 -12.80
CA LEU A 8 7.67 0.66 -11.50
C LEU A 8 8.64 1.03 -10.38
N GLY A 9 9.94 0.79 -10.56
CA GLY A 9 10.96 1.19 -9.57
C GLY A 9 10.91 2.68 -9.24
N LEU A 10 10.83 3.54 -10.26
CA LEU A 10 10.67 5.00 -10.08
C LEU A 10 9.37 5.35 -9.34
N ALA A 11 8.27 4.67 -9.66
CA ALA A 11 7.00 4.88 -8.97
C ALA A 11 7.07 4.51 -7.47
N PHE A 12 7.78 3.42 -7.12
CA PHE A 12 8.00 3.06 -5.72
C PHE A 12 8.85 4.09 -4.99
N ILE A 13 9.94 4.56 -5.61
CA ILE A 13 10.78 5.62 -5.02
C ILE A 13 9.94 6.89 -4.78
N ALA A 14 9.11 7.28 -5.73
CA ALA A 14 8.20 8.41 -5.57
C ALA A 14 7.19 8.16 -4.43
N ALA A 15 6.57 6.99 -4.37
CA ALA A 15 5.61 6.64 -3.31
C ALA A 15 6.25 6.65 -1.91
N LEU A 16 7.46 6.11 -1.77
CA LEU A 16 8.23 6.16 -0.53
C LEU A 16 8.60 7.60 -0.16
N GLY A 17 9.02 8.42 -1.14
CA GLY A 17 9.29 9.84 -0.91
C GLY A 17 8.06 10.60 -0.41
N LEU A 18 6.89 10.38 -1.02
CA LEU A 18 5.63 10.97 -0.56
C LEU A 18 5.24 10.51 0.86
N SER A 19 5.65 9.32 1.28
CA SER A 19 5.41 8.82 2.64
C SER A 19 6.21 9.56 3.71
N ILE A 20 7.31 10.25 3.39
CA ILE A 20 8.14 11.00 4.36
C ILE A 20 7.88 12.51 4.28
N LEU A 21 7.38 13.02 3.15
CA LEU A 21 7.21 14.46 2.93
C LEU A 21 6.51 15.13 4.12
N PRO A 22 7.09 16.19 4.71
CA PRO A 22 6.43 16.91 5.78
C PRO A 22 5.19 17.60 5.22
N LEU A 23 4.02 17.21 5.71
CA LEU A 23 2.75 17.85 5.36
C LEU A 23 2.35 18.80 6.49
N PRO A 24 1.60 19.88 6.19
CA PRO A 24 0.98 20.71 7.22
C PRO A 24 0.13 19.86 8.17
N GLU A 25 0.09 20.20 9.46
CA GLU A 25 -0.61 19.42 10.50
C GLU A 25 -2.10 19.20 10.21
N MET A 26 -2.77 20.11 9.50
CA MET A 26 -4.17 19.92 9.09
C MET A 26 -4.38 18.77 8.10
N ILE A 27 -3.35 18.43 7.31
CA ILE A 27 -3.44 17.44 6.21
C ILE A 27 -2.68 16.16 6.56
N SER A 28 -1.78 16.21 7.55
CA SER A 28 -0.97 15.05 7.96
C SER A 28 -1.84 13.86 8.37
N SER A 29 -2.93 14.09 9.10
CA SER A 29 -3.86 13.05 9.55
C SER A 29 -4.63 12.38 8.41
N PHE A 30 -4.77 13.04 7.26
CA PHE A 30 -5.50 12.49 6.09
C PHE A 30 -4.54 11.91 5.03
N ARG A 31 -3.28 11.64 5.39
CA ARG A 31 -2.30 11.07 4.47
C ARG A 31 -2.73 9.64 4.07
N PRO A 32 -3.03 9.39 2.78
CA PRO A 32 -3.26 8.02 2.33
C PRO A 32 -1.94 7.24 2.31
N SER A 33 -2.03 5.91 2.41
CA SER A 33 -0.87 5.04 2.24
C SER A 33 -0.48 4.98 0.75
N TRP A 34 0.38 5.91 0.32
CA TRP A 34 0.83 6.03 -1.08
C TRP A 34 1.37 4.73 -1.66
N VAL A 35 2.14 4.00 -0.86
CA VAL A 35 2.70 2.70 -1.24
C VAL A 35 1.60 1.65 -1.45
N LEU A 36 0.60 1.60 -0.58
CA LEU A 36 -0.55 0.69 -0.74
C LEU A 36 -1.33 1.05 -2.00
N LEU A 37 -1.60 2.34 -2.24
CA LEU A 37 -2.30 2.80 -3.45
C LEU A 37 -1.58 2.35 -4.73
N LEU A 38 -0.25 2.52 -4.76
CA LEU A 38 0.57 2.08 -5.88
C LEU A 38 0.48 0.56 -6.07
N ILE A 39 0.56 -0.22 -4.99
CA ILE A 39 0.46 -1.68 -5.01
C ILE A 39 -0.91 -2.13 -5.53
N LEU A 40 -2.01 -1.56 -5.01
CA LEU A 40 -3.36 -1.89 -5.45
C LEU A 40 -3.58 -1.52 -6.92
N TYR A 41 -3.05 -0.37 -7.36
CA TYR A 41 -3.07 0.00 -8.77
C TYR A 41 -2.37 -1.05 -9.65
N ILE A 42 -1.18 -1.48 -9.26
CA ILE A 42 -0.43 -2.49 -10.03
C ILE A 42 -1.16 -3.84 -10.00
N GLU A 43 -1.72 -4.25 -8.86
CA GLU A 43 -2.43 -5.52 -8.72
C GLU A 43 -3.69 -5.59 -9.61
N TYR A 44 -4.44 -4.48 -9.72
CA TYR A 44 -5.66 -4.43 -10.52
C TYR A 44 -5.44 -4.18 -12.02
N PHE A 45 -4.42 -3.40 -12.39
CA PHE A 45 -4.18 -3.02 -13.79
C PHE A 45 -3.08 -3.85 -14.48
N LEU A 46 -2.18 -4.47 -13.71
CA LEU A 46 -1.07 -5.30 -14.21
C LEU A 46 -0.99 -6.65 -13.47
N PRO A 47 -2.06 -7.46 -13.52
CA PRO A 47 -2.13 -8.71 -12.76
C PRO A 47 -0.96 -9.66 -13.11
N GLY A 48 -0.32 -10.22 -12.09
CA GLY A 48 0.79 -11.19 -12.24
C GLY A 48 2.20 -10.60 -12.34
N ASN A 49 2.35 -9.27 -12.26
CA ASN A 49 3.68 -8.64 -12.27
C ASN A 49 4.33 -8.52 -10.88
N PHE A 50 3.55 -8.72 -9.80
CA PHE A 50 4.04 -8.57 -8.43
C PHE A 50 4.30 -9.92 -7.75
N LYS A 51 5.42 -9.99 -7.02
CA LYS A 51 5.78 -11.16 -6.21
C LYS A 51 5.49 -10.85 -4.75
N LEU A 52 5.17 -11.89 -3.98
CA LEU A 52 5.03 -11.77 -2.52
C LEU A 52 6.28 -11.16 -1.86
N THR A 53 7.46 -11.44 -2.42
CA THR A 53 8.75 -10.94 -1.94
C THR A 53 8.92 -9.43 -2.11
N THR A 54 8.35 -8.82 -3.17
CA THR A 54 8.47 -7.37 -3.38
C THR A 54 7.58 -6.61 -2.40
N LEU A 55 6.40 -7.12 -2.09
CA LEU A 55 5.53 -6.59 -1.02
C LEU A 55 6.23 -6.59 0.33
N LEU A 56 6.86 -7.72 0.67
CA LEU A 56 7.60 -7.86 1.93
C LEU A 56 8.79 -6.90 2.00
N LEU A 57 9.60 -6.80 0.95
CA LEU A 57 10.74 -5.86 0.92
C LEU A 57 10.31 -4.40 1.02
N VAL A 58 9.25 -4.02 0.30
CA VAL A 58 8.72 -2.65 0.35
C VAL A 58 8.12 -2.32 1.71
N GLY A 59 7.44 -3.28 2.34
CA GLY A 59 6.96 -3.14 3.71
C GLY A 59 8.10 -2.93 4.70
N LEU A 60 9.17 -3.74 4.62
CA LEU A 60 10.33 -3.59 5.50
C LEU A 60 11.03 -2.24 5.28
N MET A 61 11.08 -1.77 4.04
CA MET A 61 11.58 -0.43 3.74
C MET A 61 10.73 0.64 4.41
N LEU A 62 9.39 0.53 4.36
CA LEU A 62 8.50 1.45 5.06
C LEU A 62 8.71 1.42 6.57
N ASP A 63 8.87 0.22 7.15
CA ASP A 63 9.08 0.06 8.60
C ASP A 63 10.33 0.85 9.05
N VAL A 64 11.42 0.74 8.29
CA VAL A 64 12.66 1.52 8.54
C VAL A 64 12.44 3.02 8.32
N LEU A 65 11.67 3.40 7.30
CA LEU A 65 11.46 4.79 6.89
C LEU A 65 10.61 5.58 7.88
N LEU A 66 9.59 4.93 8.42
CA LEU A 66 8.62 5.52 9.35
C LEU A 66 9.02 5.28 10.81
N SER A 67 10.12 4.57 11.06
CA SER A 67 10.59 4.20 12.39
C SER A 67 9.55 3.40 13.19
N THR A 68 8.82 2.52 12.50
CA THR A 68 7.81 1.62 13.08
C THR A 68 8.41 0.24 13.33
N VAL A 69 7.61 -0.69 13.88
CA VAL A 69 8.10 -2.03 14.18
C VAL A 69 8.36 -2.80 12.90
N ILE A 70 9.54 -3.43 12.83
CA ILE A 70 9.94 -4.25 11.68
C ILE A 70 8.90 -5.35 11.46
N GLY A 71 8.29 -5.36 10.28
CA GLY A 71 7.29 -6.33 9.87
C GLY A 71 5.85 -5.84 9.97
N GLU A 72 5.58 -4.67 10.55
CA GLU A 72 4.22 -4.14 10.72
C GLU A 72 3.58 -3.77 9.37
N HIS A 73 4.19 -2.86 8.60
CA HIS A 73 3.69 -2.50 7.28
C HIS A 73 3.83 -3.67 6.31
N SER A 74 4.87 -4.50 6.47
CA SER A 74 5.04 -5.72 5.67
C SER A 74 3.83 -6.66 5.81
N PHE A 75 3.39 -6.92 7.03
CA PHE A 75 2.25 -7.78 7.30
C PHE A 75 0.94 -7.15 6.80
N ALA A 76 0.74 -5.85 7.05
CA ALA A 76 -0.45 -5.13 6.61
C ALA A 76 -0.57 -5.10 5.08
N LEU A 77 0.51 -4.78 4.36
CA LEU A 77 0.53 -4.77 2.89
C LEU A 77 0.25 -6.15 2.30
N LEU A 78 0.86 -7.21 2.85
CA LEU A 78 0.65 -8.58 2.40
C LEU A 78 -0.80 -9.01 2.56
N THR A 79 -1.37 -8.79 3.75
CA THR A 79 -2.75 -9.15 4.07
C THR A 79 -3.74 -8.42 3.15
N VAL A 80 -3.61 -7.10 3.05
CA VAL A 80 -4.51 -6.27 2.23
C VAL A 80 -4.43 -6.66 0.75
N THR A 81 -3.21 -6.81 0.22
CA THR A 81 -3.01 -7.14 -1.20
C THR A 81 -3.49 -8.55 -1.52
N TRP A 82 -3.30 -9.50 -0.61
CA TRP A 82 -3.83 -10.86 -0.78
C TRP A 82 -5.37 -10.86 -0.86
N ILE A 83 -6.06 -10.12 0.02
CA ILE A 83 -7.52 -9.97 -0.03
C ILE A 83 -7.94 -9.28 -1.34
N ALA A 84 -7.24 -8.21 -1.73
CA ALA A 84 -7.49 -7.48 -2.98
C ALA A 84 -7.34 -8.37 -4.23
N SER A 85 -6.34 -9.25 -4.24
CA SER A 85 -6.01 -10.14 -5.36
C SER A 85 -7.12 -11.14 -5.70
N THR A 86 -7.92 -11.51 -4.69
CA THR A 86 -8.98 -12.52 -4.82
C THR A 86 -10.11 -12.04 -5.74
N ARG A 87 -10.27 -10.71 -5.91
CA ARG A 87 -11.33 -10.08 -6.71
C ARG A 87 -10.83 -9.23 -7.87
N SER A 88 -9.54 -9.33 -8.25
CA SER A 88 -8.90 -8.42 -9.21
C SER A 88 -9.58 -8.31 -10.57
N ARG A 89 -10.09 -9.42 -11.11
CA ARG A 89 -10.72 -9.43 -12.44
C ARG A 89 -12.04 -8.66 -12.49
N ARG A 90 -12.75 -8.51 -11.37
CA ARG A 90 -14.04 -7.80 -11.32
C ARG A 90 -13.87 -6.28 -11.10
N PHE A 91 -12.71 -5.86 -10.61
CA PHE A 91 -12.43 -4.47 -10.25
C PHE A 91 -12.59 -3.51 -11.44
N GLN A 92 -12.13 -3.94 -12.62
CA GLN A 92 -12.17 -3.13 -13.84
C GLN A 92 -13.60 -2.90 -14.39
N PHE A 93 -14.58 -3.68 -13.93
CA PHE A 93 -15.98 -3.56 -14.37
C PHE A 93 -16.84 -2.70 -13.44
N PHE A 94 -16.31 -2.28 -12.29
CA PHE A 94 -17.02 -1.40 -11.37
C PHE A 94 -17.03 0.05 -11.85
N SER A 95 -18.05 0.81 -11.47
CA SER A 95 -18.10 2.25 -11.75
C SER A 95 -17.00 2.99 -10.99
N MET A 96 -16.61 4.18 -11.46
CA MET A 96 -15.55 4.98 -10.82
C MET A 96 -15.81 5.21 -9.33
N MET A 97 -17.07 5.49 -8.95
CA MET A 97 -17.43 5.67 -7.54
C MET A 97 -17.26 4.38 -6.73
N GLN A 98 -17.63 3.22 -7.28
CA GLN A 98 -17.45 1.93 -6.63
C GLN A 98 -15.95 1.58 -6.48
N GLN A 99 -15.12 1.90 -7.47
CA GLN A 99 -13.66 1.71 -7.38
C GLN A 99 -13.06 2.58 -6.27
N ILE A 100 -13.46 3.85 -6.17
CA ILE A 100 -13.00 4.76 -5.11
C ILE A 100 -13.38 4.21 -3.73
N VAL A 101 -14.64 3.81 -3.54
CA VAL A 101 -15.13 3.25 -2.27
C VAL A 101 -14.35 1.98 -1.90
N LEU A 102 -14.08 1.11 -2.88
CA LEU A 102 -13.35 -0.13 -2.66
C LEU A 102 -11.88 0.10 -2.31
N ILE A 103 -11.19 1.03 -2.99
CA ILE A 103 -9.82 1.44 -2.63
C ILE A 103 -9.79 2.06 -1.24
N GLY A 104 -10.77 2.92 -0.91
CA GLY A 104 -10.93 3.51 0.41
C GLY A 104 -11.11 2.45 1.50
N PHE A 105 -11.90 1.41 1.24
CA PHE A 105 -12.05 0.26 2.12
C PHE A 105 -10.73 -0.46 2.38
N PHE A 106 -9.91 -0.70 1.35
CA PHE A 106 -8.59 -1.31 1.54
C PHE A 106 -7.62 -0.41 2.31
N CYS A 107 -7.68 0.90 2.11
CA CYS A 107 -6.89 1.85 2.90
C CYS A 107 -7.30 1.84 4.38
N LEU A 108 -8.61 1.79 4.66
CA LEU A 108 -9.12 1.65 6.02
C LEU A 108 -8.69 0.32 6.64
N LEU A 109 -8.78 -0.79 5.90
CA LEU A 109 -8.35 -2.10 6.37
C LEU A 109 -6.85 -2.13 6.70
N TYR A 110 -6.02 -1.49 5.87
CA TYR A 110 -4.59 -1.32 6.14
C TYR A 110 -4.33 -0.53 7.43
N GLN A 111 -4.99 0.62 7.60
CA GLN A 111 -4.86 1.45 8.81
C GLN A 111 -5.37 0.72 10.06
N LEU A 112 -6.44 -0.06 9.95
CA LEU A 112 -6.96 -0.87 11.05
C LEU A 112 -5.96 -1.95 11.50
N ILE A 113 -5.28 -2.62 10.56
CA ILE A 113 -4.25 -3.61 10.90
C ILE A 113 -3.09 -2.94 11.64
N ILE A 114 -2.61 -1.79 11.15
CA ILE A 114 -1.54 -1.03 11.81
C ILE A 114 -1.96 -0.62 13.22
N CYS A 115 -3.10 0.05 13.34
CA CYS A 115 -3.64 0.49 14.63
C CYS A 115 -3.83 -0.68 15.61
N PHE A 116 -4.23 -1.85 15.11
CA PHE A 116 -4.32 -3.05 15.94
C PHE A 116 -2.96 -3.56 16.43
N ILE A 117 -1.93 -3.55 15.56
CA ILE A 117 -0.57 -3.94 15.93
C ILE A 117 0.03 -2.95 16.94
N ASP A 118 -0.10 -1.65 16.69
CA ASP A 118 0.35 -0.60 17.60
C ASP A 118 -0.31 -0.74 18.98
N GLY A 119 -1.63 -0.95 18.99
CA GLY A 119 -2.39 -1.15 20.23
C GLY A 119 -2.00 -2.44 20.98
N MET A 120 -1.60 -3.50 20.28
CA MET A 120 -1.08 -4.72 20.91
C MET A 120 0.32 -4.54 21.50
N LEU A 121 1.15 -3.70 20.87
CA LEU A 121 2.51 -3.39 21.31
C LEU A 121 2.53 -2.34 22.44
N GLY A 122 1.42 -1.64 22.65
CA GLY A 122 1.24 -0.68 23.75
C GLY A 122 1.82 0.71 23.46
N PHE A 123 1.91 1.07 22.18
CA PHE A 123 2.24 2.43 21.74
C PHE A 123 1.00 3.33 21.68
#